data_AF-A0A3S0B183-F1
#
_entry.id   AF-A0A3S0B183-F1
#
_cell.length_a   1.000
_cell.length_b   1.000
_cell.length_c   1.000
_cell.angle_alpha   90.00
_cell.angle_beta   90.00
_cell.angle_gamma   90.00
#
_symmetry.space_group_name_H-M   'P 1'
#
loop_
_entity.id
_entity.type
_entity.pdbx_description
1 polymer ?
#
loop_
_entity_poly.entity_id
_entity_poly.type
_entity_poly.pdbx_seq_one_letter_code
_entity_poly.pdbx_strand_id
1 'polypeptide(L)'
;MHQTPPKAARARYLDTSQLAKSIAKRIKLLRMGEAPSQLGLGEEFVADVCISVMVSCFQQWCKGGEERAYQRRTASGSAQVVCSLDSIFHCLTGRPLPQESVSQVRGQNITAIQMFGHSGLASADAAQIPPCPSEQWGIFDQSAFGFGLSRAAGAGMRVAHNQLLAVRPDDAAGFSVGMVRWIALSEDDELSIGLRMLPGLPKAAAMRAVGLSPTGSDNLVPALLLPTMAALRTQESLLVPIGWFKQGRIVEIFIGEQGKRLRFESLIERGPDFERISFSNA
;
A
#
# COMPACT_ATOMS: atom_id res chain seq x y z
N MET A 1 18.45 -5.81 -25.60
CA MET A 1 19.91 -5.62 -25.49
C MET A 1 20.32 -6.09 -24.11
N HIS A 2 21.00 -7.23 -24.04
CA HIS A 2 21.51 -7.78 -22.78
C HIS A 2 22.72 -6.96 -22.37
N GLN A 3 22.65 -6.27 -21.23
CA GLN A 3 23.79 -5.53 -20.71
C GLN A 3 24.85 -6.53 -20.26
N THR A 4 26.03 -6.45 -20.88
CA THR A 4 27.24 -7.14 -20.43
C THR A 4 27.54 -6.68 -19.00
N PRO A 5 27.65 -7.58 -18.01
CA PRO A 5 27.89 -7.18 -16.63
C PRO A 5 29.27 -6.51 -16.49
N PRO A 6 29.43 -5.55 -15.56
CA PRO A 6 30.73 -4.96 -15.28
C PRO A 6 31.72 -6.04 -14.82
N LYS A 7 32.96 -5.96 -15.29
CA LYS A 7 34.07 -6.86 -14.94
C LYS A 7 34.39 -6.76 -13.43
N ALA A 8 33.64 -7.47 -12.60
CA ALA A 8 34.07 -7.88 -11.28
C ALA A 8 34.60 -9.31 -11.42
N ALA A 9 35.89 -9.53 -11.13
CA ALA A 9 36.66 -10.75 -11.45
C ALA A 9 36.11 -12.08 -10.87
N ARG A 10 34.99 -12.05 -10.13
CA ARG A 10 34.34 -13.20 -9.49
C ARG A 10 32.80 -13.18 -9.54
N ALA A 11 32.18 -12.34 -10.37
CA ALA A 11 30.72 -12.32 -10.46
C ALA A 11 30.20 -13.63 -11.09
N ARG A 12 29.35 -14.36 -10.37
CA ARG A 12 28.53 -15.45 -10.93
C ARG A 12 27.22 -14.84 -11.43
N TYR A 13 26.80 -15.18 -12.64
CA TYR A 13 25.53 -14.73 -13.19
C TYR A 13 24.64 -15.94 -13.50
N LEU A 14 23.33 -15.72 -13.40
CA LEU A 14 22.32 -16.67 -13.84
C LEU A 14 21.78 -16.20 -15.20
N ASP A 15 21.96 -17.01 -16.24
CA ASP A 15 21.36 -16.71 -17.54
C ASP A 15 19.86 -17.01 -17.53
N THR A 16 19.04 -15.97 -17.59
CA THR A 16 17.57 -16.06 -17.62
C THR A 16 17.00 -16.06 -19.04
N SER A 17 17.81 -16.19 -20.10
CA SER A 17 17.36 -16.11 -21.49
C SER A 17 16.35 -17.18 -21.88
N GLN A 18 16.53 -18.42 -21.41
CA GLN A 18 15.57 -19.50 -21.68
C GLN A 18 14.26 -19.28 -20.91
N LEU A 19 14.35 -18.81 -19.67
CA LEU A 19 13.20 -18.44 -18.86
C LEU A 19 12.40 -17.33 -19.53
N ALA A 20 13.07 -16.29 -20.02
CA ALA A 20 12.47 -15.17 -20.74
C ALA A 20 11.63 -15.63 -21.94
N LYS A 21 12.20 -16.52 -22.78
CA LYS A 21 11.52 -17.10 -23.94
C LYS A 21 10.29 -17.91 -23.53
N SER A 22 10.42 -18.72 -22.48
CA SER A 22 9.33 -19.55 -21.95
C SER A 22 8.15 -18.69 -21.45
N ILE A 23 8.43 -17.69 -20.60
CA ILE A 23 7.41 -16.80 -20.06
C ILE A 23 6.73 -16.00 -21.18
N ALA A 24 7.50 -15.41 -22.09
CA ALA A 24 6.94 -14.64 -23.20
C ALA A 24 6.03 -15.48 -24.11
N LYS A 25 6.41 -16.74 -24.39
CA LYS A 25 5.59 -17.68 -25.16
C LYS A 25 4.25 -17.95 -24.46
N ARG A 26 4.28 -18.20 -23.15
CA ARG A 26 3.06 -18.48 -22.37
C ARG A 26 2.13 -17.26 -22.27
N ILE A 27 2.68 -16.06 -22.05
CA ILE A 27 1.90 -14.81 -22.08
C ILE A 27 1.19 -14.66 -23.44
N LYS A 28 1.90 -14.92 -24.55
CA LYS A 28 1.31 -14.84 -25.89
C LYS A 28 0.16 -15.84 -26.07
N LEU A 29 0.36 -17.10 -25.70
CA LEU A 29 -0.64 -18.15 -25.86
C LEU A 29 -1.89 -17.90 -24.99
N LEU A 30 -1.73 -17.47 -23.73
CA LEU A 30 -2.87 -17.09 -22.90
C LEU A 30 -3.67 -15.93 -23.51
N ARG A 31 -3.00 -14.91 -24.05
CA ARG A 31 -3.67 -13.79 -24.74
C ARG A 31 -4.40 -14.21 -26.02
N MET A 32 -4.01 -15.36 -26.61
CA MET A 32 -4.70 -15.96 -27.76
C MET A 32 -5.87 -16.86 -27.36
N GLY A 33 -6.13 -17.05 -26.05
CA GLY A 33 -7.26 -17.81 -25.54
C GLY A 33 -6.95 -19.26 -25.15
N GLU A 34 -5.69 -19.68 -25.16
CA GLU A 34 -5.29 -21.00 -24.65
C GLU A 34 -5.55 -21.09 -23.14
N ALA A 35 -5.99 -22.25 -22.67
CA ALA A 35 -6.27 -22.44 -21.25
C ALA A 35 -4.96 -22.57 -20.43
N PRO A 36 -4.91 -22.04 -19.20
CA PRO A 36 -3.75 -22.22 -18.30
C PRO A 36 -3.30 -23.67 -18.14
N SER A 37 -4.23 -24.62 -18.09
CA SER A 37 -3.94 -26.06 -17.95
C SER A 37 -3.16 -26.64 -19.14
N GLN A 38 -3.49 -26.22 -20.38
CA GLN A 38 -2.77 -26.61 -21.60
C GLN A 38 -1.33 -26.05 -21.62
N LEU A 39 -1.08 -25.01 -20.83
CA LEU A 39 0.24 -24.42 -20.65
C LEU A 39 0.96 -24.93 -19.39
N GLY A 40 0.41 -25.91 -18.68
CA GLY A 40 1.00 -26.44 -17.44
C GLY A 40 1.03 -25.42 -16.29
N LEU A 41 0.06 -24.48 -16.28
CA LEU A 41 -0.11 -23.47 -15.22
C LEU A 41 -1.18 -23.86 -14.18
N GLY A 42 -1.75 -25.07 -14.30
CA GLY A 42 -2.83 -25.56 -13.46
C GLY A 42 -4.22 -25.13 -13.94
N GLU A 43 -5.25 -25.57 -13.22
CA GLU A 43 -6.67 -25.31 -13.53
C GLU A 43 -7.31 -24.29 -12.57
N GLU A 44 -6.60 -23.92 -11.51
CA GLU A 44 -7.16 -23.13 -10.40
C GLU A 44 -7.27 -21.63 -10.69
N PHE A 45 -6.54 -21.16 -11.71
CA PHE A 45 -6.44 -19.74 -12.02
C PHE A 45 -6.98 -19.44 -13.41
N VAL A 46 -7.71 -18.34 -13.54
CA VAL A 46 -8.14 -17.80 -14.83
C VAL A 46 -6.96 -17.20 -15.60
N ALA A 47 -7.06 -17.16 -16.93
CA ALA A 47 -5.98 -16.70 -17.82
C ALA A 47 -5.45 -15.31 -17.45
N ASP A 48 -6.31 -14.35 -17.09
CA ASP A 48 -5.91 -12.99 -16.74
C ASP A 48 -5.01 -12.92 -15.50
N VAL A 49 -5.27 -13.77 -14.50
CA VAL A 49 -4.44 -13.88 -13.29
C VAL A 49 -3.06 -14.42 -13.66
N CYS A 50 -3.02 -15.50 -14.46
CA CYS A 50 -1.77 -16.08 -14.93
C CYS A 50 -0.95 -15.08 -15.79
N ILE A 51 -1.60 -14.34 -16.69
CA ILE A 51 -0.96 -13.30 -17.52
C ILE A 51 -0.33 -12.24 -16.61
N SER A 52 -1.08 -11.73 -15.63
CA SER A 52 -0.59 -10.69 -14.71
C SER A 52 0.68 -11.11 -13.98
N VAL A 53 0.68 -12.32 -13.39
CA VAL A 53 1.84 -12.86 -12.67
C VAL A 53 3.03 -13.08 -13.61
N MET A 54 2.80 -13.69 -14.79
CA MET A 54 3.88 -13.95 -15.74
C MET A 54 4.50 -12.67 -16.29
N VAL A 55 3.71 -11.62 -16.56
CA VAL A 55 4.24 -10.31 -16.95
C VAL A 55 5.14 -9.74 -15.86
N SER A 56 4.73 -9.85 -14.59
CA SER A 56 5.54 -9.42 -13.44
C SER A 56 6.87 -10.18 -13.38
N CYS A 57 6.85 -11.52 -13.44
CA CYS A 57 8.06 -12.35 -13.44
C CYS A 57 8.99 -12.02 -14.62
N PHE A 58 8.44 -11.79 -15.81
CA PHE A 58 9.23 -11.42 -16.99
C PHE A 58 9.94 -10.08 -16.79
N GLN A 59 9.24 -9.08 -16.27
CA GLN A 59 9.82 -7.76 -15.99
C GLN A 59 10.94 -7.84 -14.94
N GLN A 60 10.69 -8.57 -13.85
CA GLN A 60 11.62 -8.65 -12.71
C GLN A 60 12.84 -9.53 -12.99
N TRP A 61 12.67 -10.68 -13.64
CA TRP A 61 13.75 -11.67 -13.78
C TRP A 61 14.45 -11.66 -15.14
N CYS A 62 13.78 -11.19 -16.19
CA CYS A 62 14.25 -11.38 -17.56
C CYS A 62 14.61 -10.06 -18.27
N LYS A 63 13.89 -8.97 -17.98
CA LYS A 63 14.12 -7.67 -18.61
C LYS A 63 15.19 -6.81 -17.92
N GLY A 64 15.74 -7.28 -16.80
CA GLY A 64 16.71 -6.54 -15.98
C GLY A 64 16.09 -5.61 -14.94
N GLY A 65 14.79 -5.79 -14.62
CA GLY A 65 14.04 -4.87 -13.77
C GLY A 65 13.65 -3.58 -14.50
N GLU A 66 12.94 -2.67 -13.82
CA GLU A 66 12.78 -1.31 -14.32
C GLU A 66 14.12 -0.57 -14.25
N GLU A 67 14.50 0.07 -15.35
CA GLU A 67 15.68 0.93 -15.39
C GLU A 67 15.51 2.05 -14.37
N ARG A 68 16.45 2.17 -13.43
CA ARG A 68 16.31 3.12 -12.32
C ARG A 68 16.42 4.54 -12.88
N ALA A 69 15.33 5.31 -12.78
CA ALA A 69 15.28 6.68 -13.29
C ALA A 69 16.17 7.67 -12.51
N TYR A 70 16.52 7.35 -11.25
CA TYR A 70 17.29 8.25 -10.38
C TYR A 70 18.46 7.53 -9.72
N GLN A 71 19.61 8.19 -9.69
CA GLN A 71 20.81 7.71 -9.00
C GLN A 71 20.60 7.76 -7.49
N ARG A 72 20.94 6.65 -6.80
CA ARG A 72 20.97 6.60 -5.34
C ARG A 72 22.25 7.22 -4.81
N ARG A 73 22.13 7.92 -3.69
CA ARG A 73 23.25 8.43 -2.90
C ARG A 73 23.21 7.73 -1.56
N THR A 74 24.38 7.34 -1.05
CA THR A 74 24.51 6.92 0.34
C THR A 74 23.95 8.02 1.22
N ALA A 75 23.13 7.62 2.19
CA ALA A 75 22.52 8.52 3.15
C ALA A 75 22.71 7.93 4.54
N SER A 76 22.62 8.79 5.53
CA SER A 76 22.70 8.43 6.94
C SER A 76 21.64 9.21 7.68
N GLY A 77 21.00 8.58 8.66
CA GLY A 77 19.95 9.18 9.45
C GLY A 77 18.92 8.13 9.79
N SER A 78 17.80 8.59 10.36
CA SER A 78 16.68 7.71 10.63
C SER A 78 15.36 8.28 10.12
N ALA A 79 14.39 7.39 9.99
CA ALA A 79 13.06 7.73 9.57
C ALA A 79 12.04 6.98 10.42
N GLN A 80 10.92 7.64 10.70
CA GLN A 80 9.73 7.00 11.20
C GLN A 80 9.02 6.28 10.06
N VAL A 81 8.67 5.02 10.28
CA VAL A 81 7.98 4.15 9.33
C VAL A 81 6.67 3.67 9.95
N VAL A 82 5.60 3.69 9.16
CA VAL A 82 4.24 3.29 9.58
C VAL A 82 3.63 2.36 8.53
N CYS A 83 3.02 1.24 8.95
CA CYS A 83 2.29 0.33 8.08
C CYS A 83 0.79 0.45 8.26
N SER A 84 0.03 -0.01 7.27
CA SER A 84 -1.44 -0.04 7.24
C SER A 84 -2.07 1.34 7.09
N LEU A 85 -3.16 1.40 6.32
CA LEU A 85 -3.87 2.65 6.05
C LEU A 85 -4.42 3.27 7.34
N ASP A 86 -4.91 2.48 8.30
CA ASP A 86 -5.42 2.95 9.59
C ASP A 86 -4.35 3.67 10.42
N SER A 87 -3.18 3.07 10.57
CA SER A 87 -2.07 3.70 11.30
C SER A 87 -1.52 4.91 10.55
N ILE A 88 -1.42 4.85 9.22
CA ILE A 88 -0.97 6.00 8.42
C ILE A 88 -1.96 7.16 8.58
N PHE A 89 -3.26 6.88 8.51
CA PHE A 89 -4.31 7.86 8.79
C PHE A 89 -4.15 8.47 10.19
N HIS A 90 -3.95 7.63 11.20
CA HIS A 90 -3.72 8.07 12.57
C HIS A 90 -2.50 9.01 12.66
N CYS A 91 -1.36 8.62 12.11
CA CYS A 91 -0.13 9.41 12.16
C CYS A 91 -0.22 10.73 11.37
N LEU A 92 -1.03 10.78 10.31
CA LEU A 92 -1.28 12.01 9.54
C LEU A 92 -2.26 12.97 10.22
N THR A 93 -3.25 12.44 10.96
CA THR A 93 -4.31 13.26 11.59
C THR A 93 -4.10 13.50 13.08
N GLY A 94 -3.15 12.79 13.70
CA GLY A 94 -2.90 12.80 15.14
C GLY A 94 -3.93 12.03 15.97
N ARG A 95 -4.91 11.36 15.35
CA ARG A 95 -5.90 10.52 16.05
C ARG A 95 -6.39 9.35 15.19
N PRO A 96 -6.75 8.21 15.78
CA PRO A 96 -7.36 7.12 15.02
C PRO A 96 -8.69 7.55 14.41
N LEU A 97 -9.08 6.91 13.31
CA LEU A 97 -10.40 7.11 12.74
C LEU A 97 -11.46 6.65 13.76
N PRO A 98 -12.51 7.45 14.04
CA PRO A 98 -13.58 7.01 14.92
C PRO A 98 -14.24 5.76 14.35
N GLN A 99 -14.04 4.62 15.01
CA GLN A 99 -14.83 3.43 14.72
C GLN A 99 -16.14 3.52 15.50
N GLU A 100 -17.27 3.44 14.80
CA GLU A 100 -18.53 3.16 15.45
C GLU A 100 -18.43 1.75 16.06
N SER A 101 -18.15 1.71 17.36
CA SER A 101 -17.89 0.45 18.05
C SER A 101 -19.09 -0.50 17.83
N VAL A 102 -18.81 -1.72 17.35
CA VAL A 102 -19.77 -2.84 17.31
C VAL A 102 -20.39 -3.10 18.71
N SER A 103 -19.76 -2.58 19.76
CA SER A 103 -20.26 -2.50 21.13
C SER A 103 -21.58 -1.72 21.28
N GLN A 104 -21.88 -0.74 20.43
CA GLN A 104 -23.16 -0.02 20.46
C GLN A 104 -24.32 -0.86 19.91
N VAL A 105 -24.06 -1.76 18.96
CA VAL A 105 -25.08 -2.70 18.43
C VAL A 105 -25.36 -3.84 19.42
N ARG A 106 -24.39 -4.24 20.25
CA ARG A 106 -24.63 -5.14 21.40
C ARG A 106 -25.23 -4.44 22.62
N GLY A 107 -25.00 -3.14 22.79
CA GLY A 107 -25.58 -2.34 23.89
C GLY A 107 -27.08 -2.13 23.77
N GLN A 108 -27.63 -2.05 22.55
CA GLN A 108 -29.07 -1.93 22.32
C GLN A 108 -29.88 -3.19 22.69
N ASN A 109 -29.21 -4.34 22.82
CA ASN A 109 -29.82 -5.56 23.37
C ASN A 109 -29.63 -5.72 24.89
N ILE A 110 -28.79 -4.89 25.53
CA ILE A 110 -28.63 -4.87 27.00
C ILE A 110 -29.59 -3.86 27.65
N THR A 111 -30.13 -2.90 26.89
CA THR A 111 -31.20 -2.00 27.38
C THR A 111 -32.53 -2.71 27.67
N ALA A 112 -32.70 -3.98 27.29
CA ALA A 112 -33.80 -4.81 27.80
C ALA A 112 -33.56 -5.35 29.23
N ILE A 113 -32.36 -5.15 29.79
CA ILE A 113 -32.00 -5.42 31.19
C ILE A 113 -31.84 -4.09 31.94
N GLN A 114 -32.65 -3.08 31.58
CA GLN A 114 -32.92 -1.91 32.42
C GLN A 114 -34.16 -2.17 33.31
N MET A 115 -34.09 -3.17 34.18
CA MET A 115 -35.11 -3.38 35.22
C MET A 115 -34.60 -3.25 36.66
N PHE A 116 -33.30 -3.01 36.86
CA PHE A 116 -32.78 -2.73 38.20
C PHE A 116 -31.76 -1.60 38.15
N GLY A 117 -32.10 -0.50 38.82
CA GLY A 117 -31.39 0.77 38.75
C GLY A 117 -30.10 0.78 39.55
N HIS A 118 -29.20 1.67 39.16
CA HIS A 118 -28.85 2.84 39.95
C HIS A 118 -28.02 3.77 39.06
N SER A 119 -28.35 5.05 39.16
CA SER A 119 -27.74 6.15 38.44
C SER A 119 -26.25 6.25 38.75
N GLY A 120 -25.44 6.25 37.70
CA GLY A 120 -24.03 6.59 37.76
C GLY A 120 -23.61 7.11 36.40
N LEU A 121 -23.79 8.42 36.19
CA LEU A 121 -23.14 9.14 35.10
C LEU A 121 -21.63 9.07 35.38
N ALA A 122 -20.98 8.01 34.91
CA ALA A 122 -19.54 7.96 34.84
C ALA A 122 -19.11 9.05 33.85
N SER A 123 -18.49 10.09 34.39
CA SER A 123 -17.72 11.07 33.65
C SER A 123 -16.87 10.34 32.63
N ALA A 124 -17.09 10.66 31.34
CA ALA A 124 -16.21 10.25 30.27
C ALA A 124 -14.85 10.90 30.53
N ASP A 125 -13.97 10.18 31.24
CA ASP A 125 -12.56 10.50 31.32
C ASP A 125 -12.06 10.77 29.90
N ALA A 126 -11.39 11.90 29.71
CA ALA A 126 -10.78 12.27 28.44
C ALA A 126 -9.84 11.15 28.01
N ALA A 127 -10.33 10.27 27.13
CA ALA A 127 -9.57 9.13 26.64
C ALA A 127 -8.27 9.68 26.03
N GLN A 128 -7.13 9.35 26.65
CA GLN A 128 -5.83 9.74 26.13
C GLN A 128 -5.68 9.18 24.72
N ILE A 129 -5.49 10.07 23.75
CA ILE A 129 -5.28 9.67 22.36
C ILE A 129 -3.97 8.87 22.34
N PRO A 130 -3.99 7.60 21.88
CA PRO A 130 -2.78 6.80 21.83
C PRO A 130 -1.76 7.43 20.88
N PRO A 131 -0.45 7.26 21.11
CA PRO A 131 0.55 7.77 20.19
C PRO A 131 0.45 7.10 18.82
N CYS A 132 0.91 7.80 17.79
CA CYS A 132 1.06 7.25 16.43
C CYS A 132 1.91 5.95 16.47
N PRO A 133 1.38 4.81 16.00
CA PRO A 133 2.11 3.55 16.02
C PRO A 133 3.13 3.53 14.87
N SER A 134 4.34 4.02 15.16
CA SER A 134 5.45 4.14 14.22
C SER A 134 6.71 3.44 14.73
N GLU A 135 7.58 3.04 13.81
CA GLU A 135 8.89 2.45 14.09
C GLU A 135 10.01 3.32 13.58
N GLN A 136 11.14 3.34 14.28
CA GLN A 136 12.34 4.02 13.81
C GLN A 136 13.20 3.06 12.98
N TRP A 137 13.52 3.46 11.75
CA TRP A 137 14.37 2.72 10.83
C TRP A 137 15.60 3.56 10.45
N GLY A 138 16.73 2.92 10.20
CA GLY A 138 17.92 3.57 9.65
C GLY A 138 17.77 3.81 8.15
N ILE A 139 18.31 4.93 7.66
CA ILE A 139 18.43 5.22 6.22
C ILE A 139 19.87 4.92 5.82
N PHE A 140 20.06 4.05 4.82
CA PHE A 140 21.39 3.75 4.26
C PHE A 140 21.58 4.32 2.85
N ASP A 141 20.49 4.56 2.12
CA ASP A 141 20.52 5.28 0.84
C ASP A 141 19.22 6.04 0.55
N GLN A 142 19.31 7.00 -0.36
CA GLN A 142 18.13 7.71 -0.86
C GLN A 142 18.29 8.16 -2.32
N SER A 143 17.16 8.45 -2.96
CA SER A 143 17.03 9.05 -4.28
C SER A 143 15.83 10.00 -4.29
N ALA A 144 15.59 10.70 -5.41
CA ALA A 144 14.45 11.61 -5.53
C ALA A 144 13.08 10.93 -5.27
N PHE A 145 12.96 9.62 -5.54
CA PHE A 145 11.72 8.86 -5.41
C PHE A 145 11.87 7.55 -4.65
N GLY A 146 12.82 7.48 -3.72
CA GLY A 146 12.96 6.26 -2.95
C GLY A 146 13.99 6.30 -1.85
N PHE A 147 13.79 5.43 -0.88
CA PHE A 147 14.67 5.22 0.26
C PHE A 147 15.16 3.78 0.30
N GLY A 148 16.37 3.60 0.80
CA GLY A 148 16.87 2.35 1.37
C GLY A 148 16.79 2.45 2.88
N LEU A 149 15.96 1.60 3.49
CA LEU A 149 15.70 1.61 4.92
C LEU A 149 16.10 0.27 5.53
N SER A 150 16.62 0.27 6.75
CA SER A 150 16.94 -0.96 7.47
C SER A 150 16.63 -0.90 8.97
N ARG A 151 16.41 -2.08 9.56
CA ARG A 151 16.26 -2.30 10.99
C ARG A 151 16.70 -3.71 11.37
N ALA A 152 16.91 -3.98 12.66
CA ALA A 152 17.08 -5.35 13.15
C ALA A 152 15.82 -6.20 12.85
N ALA A 153 15.98 -7.42 12.33
CA ALA A 153 14.91 -8.24 11.78
C ALA A 153 13.93 -8.76 12.85
N GLY A 154 14.44 -9.11 14.03
CA GLY A 154 13.68 -9.74 15.12
C GLY A 154 12.69 -8.83 15.87
N ALA A 155 12.62 -7.54 15.56
CA ALA A 155 11.74 -6.58 16.21
C ALA A 155 10.79 -5.93 15.20
N GLY A 156 9.64 -5.43 15.65
CA GLY A 156 8.79 -4.55 14.85
C GLY A 156 7.87 -5.22 13.81
N MET A 157 7.40 -4.41 12.89
CA MET A 157 6.27 -4.63 11.99
C MET A 157 6.64 -5.61 10.89
N ARG A 158 5.75 -6.53 10.56
CA ARG A 158 5.95 -7.39 9.40
C ARG A 158 5.89 -6.55 8.13
N VAL A 159 6.85 -6.77 7.23
CA VAL A 159 6.91 -6.08 5.94
C VAL A 159 6.74 -7.09 4.81
N ALA A 160 5.88 -6.76 3.85
CA ALA A 160 5.61 -7.54 2.66
C ALA A 160 6.02 -6.82 1.38
N HIS A 161 6.35 -7.58 0.34
CA HIS A 161 6.63 -7.01 -0.98
C HIS A 161 5.38 -6.32 -1.53
N ASN A 162 5.56 -5.17 -2.18
CA ASN A 162 4.49 -4.27 -2.64
C ASN A 162 3.60 -3.68 -1.54
N GLN A 163 3.95 -3.80 -0.26
CA GLN A 163 3.19 -3.19 0.83
C GLN A 163 3.28 -1.66 0.81
N LEU A 164 2.19 -0.98 1.18
CA LEU A 164 2.19 0.46 1.42
C LEU A 164 2.80 0.78 2.79
N LEU A 165 3.74 1.72 2.80
CA LEU A 165 4.30 2.29 4.03
C LEU A 165 4.26 3.82 3.96
N ALA A 166 4.07 4.47 5.10
CA ALA A 166 4.44 5.87 5.26
C ALA A 166 5.84 5.98 5.84
N VAL A 167 6.60 6.95 5.37
CA VAL A 167 7.95 7.28 5.84
C VAL A 167 8.06 8.77 6.10
N ARG A 168 8.69 9.12 7.21
CA ARG A 168 9.08 10.49 7.57
C ARG A 168 10.52 10.47 8.06
N PRO A 169 11.49 10.87 7.22
CA PRO A 169 12.83 11.19 7.69
C PRO A 169 12.80 12.22 8.83
N ASP A 170 13.77 12.19 9.73
CA ASP A 170 13.78 13.08 10.90
C ASP A 170 13.82 14.58 10.54
N ASP A 171 14.39 14.92 9.38
CA ASP A 171 14.46 16.27 8.82
C ASP A 171 13.22 16.67 7.99
N ALA A 172 12.26 15.75 7.79
CA ALA A 172 11.06 15.99 7.01
C ALA A 172 9.90 16.51 7.88
N ALA A 173 9.20 17.52 7.34
CA ALA A 173 8.05 18.14 8.01
C ALA A 173 6.81 17.23 8.14
N GLY A 174 6.71 16.18 7.33
CA GLY A 174 5.53 15.31 7.31
C GLY A 174 5.79 13.96 6.65
N PHE A 175 4.83 13.05 6.82
CA PHE A 175 4.89 11.73 6.20
C PHE A 175 4.65 11.81 4.70
N SER A 176 5.42 11.03 3.98
CA SER A 176 5.21 10.67 2.58
C SER A 176 4.89 9.18 2.51
N VAL A 177 4.23 8.71 1.44
CA VAL A 177 3.88 7.29 1.30
C VAL A 177 4.59 6.67 0.12
N GLY A 178 4.97 5.41 0.28
CA GLY A 178 5.69 4.65 -0.72
C GLY A 178 5.31 3.17 -0.69
N MET A 179 5.80 2.44 -1.68
CA MET A 179 5.56 1.02 -1.83
C MET A 179 6.86 0.24 -1.76
N VAL A 180 6.87 -0.85 -0.99
CA VAL A 180 8.03 -1.73 -0.84
C VAL A 180 8.31 -2.45 -2.17
N ARG A 181 9.55 -2.39 -2.67
CA ARG A 181 9.96 -2.97 -3.96
C ARG A 181 10.92 -4.14 -3.87
N TRP A 182 11.63 -4.24 -2.76
CA TRP A 182 12.45 -5.40 -2.44
C TRP A 182 12.62 -5.46 -0.93
N ILE A 183 12.88 -6.68 -0.45
CA ILE A 183 13.14 -6.98 0.94
C ILE A 183 14.36 -7.89 0.94
N ALA A 184 15.32 -7.63 1.82
CA ALA A 184 16.49 -8.47 2.04
C ALA A 184 16.67 -8.67 3.54
N LEU A 185 17.08 -9.88 3.92
CA LEU A 185 17.55 -10.20 5.26
C LEU A 185 19.04 -10.54 5.13
N SER A 186 19.88 -9.82 5.87
CA SER A 186 21.32 -10.11 5.91
C SER A 186 21.64 -11.28 6.85
N GLU A 187 22.88 -11.77 6.81
CA GLU A 187 23.38 -12.77 7.76
C GLU A 187 23.46 -12.24 9.20
N ASP A 188 23.56 -10.92 9.37
CA ASP A 188 23.61 -10.23 10.66
C ASP A 188 22.20 -9.90 11.21
N ASP A 189 21.16 -10.60 10.75
CA ASP A 189 19.76 -10.36 11.09
C ASP A 189 19.30 -8.90 10.86
N GLU A 190 19.80 -8.26 9.79
CA GLU A 190 19.34 -6.93 9.38
C GLU A 190 18.27 -7.06 8.27
N LEU A 191 17.08 -6.55 8.55
CA LEU A 191 16.01 -6.41 7.56
C LEU A 191 16.22 -5.10 6.81
N SER A 192 16.47 -5.19 5.51
CA SER A 192 16.60 -4.06 4.59
C SER A 192 15.47 -4.04 3.58
N ILE A 193 14.96 -2.86 3.25
CA ILE A 193 13.92 -2.66 2.25
C ILE A 193 14.25 -1.52 1.30
N GLY A 194 13.76 -1.66 0.07
CA GLY A 194 13.71 -0.55 -0.88
C GLY A 194 12.30 0.00 -1.00
N LEU A 195 12.11 1.27 -0.65
CA LEU A 195 10.84 1.97 -0.78
C LEU A 195 10.83 2.82 -2.05
N ARG A 196 9.81 2.67 -2.91
CA ARG A 196 9.53 3.60 -4.00
C ARG A 196 8.45 4.58 -3.57
N MET A 197 8.77 5.87 -3.54
CA MET A 197 7.85 6.91 -3.11
C MET A 197 6.73 7.12 -4.13
N LEU A 198 5.50 7.26 -3.64
CA LEU A 198 4.38 7.72 -4.43
C LEU A 198 4.43 9.25 -4.52
N PRO A 199 3.91 9.86 -5.61
CA PRO A 199 3.95 11.29 -5.82
C PRO A 199 3.20 12.08 -4.72
N GLY A 200 3.90 13.03 -4.10
CA GLY A 200 3.31 14.08 -3.27
C GLY A 200 3.13 13.71 -1.81
N LEU A 201 2.67 14.69 -1.02
CA LEU A 201 2.32 14.48 0.38
C LEU A 201 0.86 14.01 0.47
N PRO A 202 0.57 12.87 1.11
CA PRO A 202 -0.78 12.36 1.26
C PRO A 202 -1.60 13.26 2.18
N LYS A 203 -2.88 13.43 1.85
CA LYS A 203 -3.90 13.96 2.77
C LYS A 203 -4.77 12.82 3.27
N ALA A 204 -4.84 12.64 4.58
CA ALA A 204 -5.74 11.67 5.18
C ALA A 204 -7.20 12.07 4.96
N ALA A 205 -8.02 11.10 4.57
CA ALA A 205 -9.45 11.26 4.37
C ALA A 205 -10.19 10.09 5.02
N ALA A 206 -11.33 10.37 5.66
CA ALA A 206 -12.28 9.32 6.01
C ALA A 206 -13.15 9.05 4.79
N MET A 207 -13.46 7.80 4.48
CA MET A 207 -14.23 7.41 3.30
C MET A 207 -15.38 6.49 3.69
N ARG A 208 -16.53 6.63 3.04
CA ARG A 208 -17.63 5.64 3.10
C ARG A 208 -18.24 5.41 1.73
N ALA A 209 -18.88 4.26 1.54
CA ALA A 209 -19.65 3.99 0.33
C ALA A 209 -20.93 4.84 0.31
N VAL A 210 -21.41 5.22 -0.88
CA VAL A 210 -22.72 5.87 -1.05
C VAL A 210 -23.74 4.84 -1.54
N GLY A 211 -24.86 4.72 -0.83
CA GLY A 211 -25.96 3.81 -1.14
C GLY A 211 -25.83 2.40 -0.53
N LEU A 212 -26.83 1.54 -0.77
CA LEU A 212 -26.87 0.15 -0.29
C LEU A 212 -25.85 -0.71 -1.04
N SER A 213 -24.59 -0.66 -0.62
CA SER A 213 -23.54 -1.54 -1.14
C SER A 213 -23.45 -2.79 -0.27
N PRO A 214 -23.41 -4.02 -0.84
CA PRO A 214 -23.20 -5.25 -0.06
C PRO A 214 -21.86 -5.29 0.71
N THR A 215 -20.91 -4.41 0.35
CA THR A 215 -19.62 -4.23 1.05
C THR A 215 -19.51 -2.88 1.76
N GLY A 216 -20.54 -2.03 1.70
CA GLY A 216 -20.53 -0.69 2.28
C GLY A 216 -21.42 -0.66 3.49
N SER A 217 -20.84 -0.85 4.68
CA SER A 217 -21.43 -0.30 5.88
C SER A 217 -21.34 1.22 5.83
N ASP A 218 -22.20 1.92 6.56
CA ASP A 218 -22.06 3.38 6.80
C ASP A 218 -20.74 3.74 7.52
N ASN A 219 -19.96 2.74 7.93
CA ASN A 219 -18.70 2.90 8.62
C ASN A 219 -17.70 3.65 7.75
N LEU A 220 -17.08 4.64 8.38
CA LEU A 220 -15.92 5.32 7.83
C LEU A 220 -14.73 4.36 7.81
N VAL A 221 -13.99 4.36 6.71
CA VAL A 221 -12.69 3.70 6.55
C VAL A 221 -11.62 4.72 6.19
N PRO A 222 -10.33 4.47 6.50
CA PRO A 222 -9.26 5.38 6.12
C PRO A 222 -8.99 5.32 4.61
N ALA A 223 -8.72 6.48 4.03
CA ALA A 223 -8.20 6.64 2.68
C ALA A 223 -7.14 7.74 2.67
N LEU A 224 -6.26 7.73 1.66
CA LEU A 224 -5.26 8.78 1.48
C LEU A 224 -5.41 9.38 0.09
N LEU A 225 -5.65 10.69 0.03
CA LEU A 225 -5.67 11.45 -1.20
C LEU A 225 -4.24 11.88 -1.56
N LEU A 226 -3.77 11.46 -2.73
CA LEU A 226 -2.50 11.89 -3.31
C LEU A 226 -2.76 13.04 -4.30
N PRO A 227 -1.99 14.15 -4.21
CA PRO A 227 -2.22 15.32 -5.05
C PRO A 227 -1.74 15.11 -6.49
N THR A 228 -2.22 15.95 -7.39
CA THR A 228 -1.62 16.10 -8.72
C THR A 228 -0.19 16.63 -8.58
N MET A 229 0.75 16.07 -9.33
CA MET A 229 2.11 16.62 -9.47
C MET A 229 2.42 16.87 -10.95
N ALA A 230 2.28 18.12 -11.39
CA ALA A 230 2.49 18.51 -12.79
C ALA A 230 3.89 18.13 -13.30
N ALA A 231 4.92 18.33 -12.47
CA ALA A 231 6.30 17.96 -12.79
C ALA A 231 6.49 16.47 -13.09
N LEU A 232 5.63 15.61 -12.54
CA LEU A 232 5.67 14.16 -12.72
C LEU A 232 4.55 13.63 -13.63
N ARG A 233 3.73 14.53 -14.19
CA ARG A 233 2.56 14.20 -15.01
C ARG A 233 1.61 13.21 -14.33
N THR A 234 1.50 13.28 -13.01
CA THR A 234 0.61 12.42 -12.22
C THR A 234 -0.63 13.19 -11.81
N GLN A 235 -1.80 12.62 -12.06
CA GLN A 235 -3.09 13.16 -11.60
C GLN A 235 -3.37 12.79 -10.14
N GLU A 236 -4.39 13.42 -9.56
CA GLU A 236 -4.92 13.03 -8.26
C GLU A 236 -5.33 11.55 -8.25
N SER A 237 -5.07 10.88 -7.13
CA SER A 237 -5.43 9.48 -6.95
C SER A 237 -5.72 9.19 -5.49
N LEU A 238 -6.52 8.15 -5.24
CA LEU A 238 -6.93 7.76 -3.91
C LEU A 238 -6.33 6.40 -3.57
N LEU A 239 -5.68 6.30 -2.40
CA LEU A 239 -5.30 5.03 -1.80
C LEU A 239 -6.42 4.58 -0.86
N VAL A 240 -6.92 3.37 -1.07
CA VAL A 240 -8.03 2.77 -0.31
C VAL A 240 -7.70 1.34 0.12
N PRO A 241 -8.44 0.77 1.09
CA PRO A 241 -8.26 -0.62 1.47
C PRO A 241 -8.60 -1.58 0.31
N ILE A 242 -8.00 -2.78 0.34
CA ILE A 242 -8.27 -3.83 -0.66
C ILE A 242 -9.76 -4.17 -0.71
N GLY A 243 -10.30 -4.36 -1.92
CA GLY A 243 -11.70 -4.72 -2.15
C GLY A 243 -12.64 -3.52 -2.29
N TRP A 244 -12.11 -2.30 -2.20
CA TRP A 244 -12.89 -1.09 -2.40
C TRP A 244 -13.05 -0.72 -3.88
N PHE A 245 -12.10 -1.06 -4.74
CA PHE A 245 -12.20 -0.74 -6.15
C PHE A 245 -13.32 -1.55 -6.84
N LYS A 246 -14.31 -0.82 -7.33
CA LYS A 246 -15.23 -1.26 -8.37
C LYS A 246 -15.46 -0.06 -9.29
N GLN A 247 -15.25 -0.23 -10.59
CA GLN A 247 -15.45 0.85 -11.55
C GLN A 247 -16.88 1.41 -11.43
N GLY A 248 -17.00 2.74 -11.41
CA GLY A 248 -18.27 3.46 -11.23
C GLY A 248 -18.77 3.54 -9.79
N ARG A 249 -18.11 2.91 -8.81
CA ARG A 249 -18.48 3.03 -7.40
C ARG A 249 -18.38 4.50 -6.96
N ILE A 250 -19.42 4.98 -6.30
CA ILE A 250 -19.45 6.31 -5.70
C ILE A 250 -19.14 6.18 -4.20
N VAL A 251 -18.22 7.01 -3.73
CA VAL A 251 -17.85 7.14 -2.33
C VAL A 251 -17.97 8.58 -1.90
N GLU A 252 -18.17 8.79 -0.61
CA GLU A 252 -18.02 10.10 0.02
C GLU A 252 -16.72 10.09 0.83
N ILE A 253 -15.89 11.11 0.63
CA ILE A 253 -14.66 11.34 1.38
C ILE A 253 -14.79 12.59 2.23
N PHE A 254 -14.17 12.57 3.41
CA PHE A 254 -14.14 13.68 4.36
C PHE A 254 -12.67 14.03 4.66
N ILE A 255 -12.27 15.26 4.32
CA ILE A 255 -10.96 15.81 4.66
C ILE A 255 -11.21 16.96 5.63
N GLY A 256 -10.91 16.74 6.91
CA GLY A 256 -11.38 17.63 7.97
C GLY A 256 -12.91 17.66 8.00
N GLU A 257 -13.50 18.86 7.90
CA GLU A 257 -14.96 19.04 7.88
C GLU A 257 -15.56 19.02 6.47
N GLN A 258 -14.73 18.98 5.42
CA GLN A 258 -15.20 19.05 4.04
C GLN A 258 -15.50 17.66 3.49
N GLY A 259 -16.77 17.40 3.19
CA GLY A 259 -17.25 16.21 2.49
C GLY A 259 -17.28 16.41 0.97
N LYS A 260 -16.84 15.41 0.20
CA LYS A 260 -16.92 15.39 -1.26
C LYS A 260 -17.26 14.00 -1.78
N ARG A 261 -18.10 13.92 -2.80
CA ARG A 261 -18.40 12.66 -3.50
C ARG A 261 -17.48 12.45 -4.69
N LEU A 262 -16.93 11.25 -4.78
CA LEU A 262 -16.02 10.81 -5.83
C LEU A 262 -16.56 9.54 -6.50
N ARG A 263 -16.30 9.40 -7.80
CA ARG A 263 -16.60 8.20 -8.57
C ARG A 263 -15.29 7.52 -8.97
N PHE A 264 -15.13 6.25 -8.64
CA PHE A 264 -13.96 5.45 -9.03
C PHE A 264 -13.97 5.15 -10.52
N GLU A 265 -12.85 5.39 -11.20
CA GLU A 265 -12.72 5.22 -12.64
C GLU A 265 -11.86 4.01 -13.02
N SER A 266 -10.63 3.95 -12.53
CA SER A 266 -9.67 2.89 -12.88
C SER A 266 -8.73 2.53 -11.73
N LEU A 267 -8.31 1.27 -11.68
CA LEU A 267 -7.27 0.79 -10.77
C LEU A 267 -5.90 1.13 -11.38
N ILE A 268 -5.15 2.00 -10.72
CA ILE A 268 -3.80 2.41 -11.15
C ILE A 268 -2.76 1.39 -10.67
N GLU A 269 -2.84 1.00 -9.40
CA GLU A 269 -1.86 0.11 -8.77
C GLU A 269 -2.52 -0.63 -7.60
N ARG A 270 -2.06 -1.85 -7.31
CA ARG A 270 -2.55 -2.67 -6.18
C ARG A 270 -1.38 -3.29 -5.45
N GLY A 271 -1.35 -3.12 -4.13
CA GLY A 271 -0.48 -3.84 -3.21
C GLY A 271 -1.24 -4.95 -2.47
N PRO A 272 -0.64 -5.58 -1.46
CA PRO A 272 -1.31 -6.54 -0.59
C PRO A 272 -2.29 -5.88 0.40
N ASP A 273 -2.12 -4.59 0.70
CA ASP A 273 -2.85 -3.86 1.73
C ASP A 273 -3.49 -2.55 1.24
N PHE A 274 -3.40 -2.24 -0.06
CA PHE A 274 -4.02 -1.05 -0.65
C PHE A 274 -4.37 -1.20 -2.14
N GLU A 275 -5.29 -0.35 -2.60
CA GLU A 275 -5.57 -0.08 -4.01
C GLU A 275 -5.39 1.41 -4.27
N ARG A 276 -4.66 1.76 -5.33
CA ARG A 276 -4.52 3.14 -5.82
C ARG A 276 -5.44 3.32 -7.03
N ILE A 277 -6.33 4.31 -6.95
CA ILE A 277 -7.46 4.45 -7.87
C ILE A 277 -7.49 5.86 -8.45
N SER A 278 -7.79 5.99 -9.75
CA SER A 278 -8.19 7.26 -10.36
C SER A 278 -9.68 7.52 -10.15
N PHE A 279 -10.08 8.78 -10.04
CA PHE A 279 -11.45 9.14 -9.76
C PHE A 279 -11.86 10.44 -10.45
N SER A 280 -13.18 10.62 -10.60
CA SER A 280 -13.80 11.88 -11.00
C SER A 280 -14.65 12.46 -9.87
N ASN A 281 -15.06 13.71 -9.99
CA ASN A 281 -16.18 14.23 -9.20
C ASN A 281 -17.44 13.42 -9.57
N ALA A 282 -18.23 13.04 -8.57
CA ALA A 282 -19.45 12.26 -8.75
C ALA A 282 -20.65 13.15 -9.07
#